data_AF-A0A7C1N8T1-F1
#
_entry.id   AF-A0A7C1N8T1-F1
#
_cell.length_a   1.000
_cell.length_b   1.000
_cell.length_c   1.000
_cell.angle_alpha   90.00
_cell.angle_beta   90.00
_cell.angle_gamma   90.00
#
_symmetry.space_group_name_H-M   'P 1'
#
loop_
_entity.id
_entity.type
_entity.pdbx_description
1 polymer ?
#
loop_
_entity_poly.entity_id
_entity_poly.type
_entity_poly.pdbx_seq_one_letter_code
_entity_poly.pdbx_strand_id
1 'polypeptide(L)' 'MGRGDRKTRRGKIWRGTNGKKRPKKKKTKSSTG' A
#
# COMPACT_ATOMS: atom_id res chain seq x y z
N MET A 1 7.29 6.64 -10.64
CA MET A 1 6.36 6.92 -9.52
C MET A 1 7.08 7.72 -8.44
N GLY A 2 6.88 9.04 -8.44
CA GLY A 2 7.52 9.95 -7.49
C GLY A 2 6.92 9.89 -6.08
N ARG A 3 7.58 10.56 -5.13
CA ARG A 3 7.14 10.67 -3.73
C ARG A 3 5.81 11.44 -3.57
N GLY A 4 5.46 12.29 -4.55
CA GLY A 4 4.23 13.08 -4.54
C GLY A 4 2.95 12.28 -4.79
N ASP A 5 3.04 11.16 -5.53
CA ASP A 5 1.87 10.41 -6.00
C ASP A 5 1.27 9.49 -4.92
N ARG A 6 0.12 9.89 -4.39
CA ARG A 6 -0.65 9.20 -3.34
C ARG A 6 -1.16 7.82 -3.75
N LYS A 7 -1.30 7.52 -5.04
CA LYS A 7 -1.82 6.23 -5.51
C LYS A 7 -0.74 5.13 -5.50
N THR A 8 0.52 5.50 -5.32
CA THR A 8 1.68 4.59 -5.45
C THR A 8 2.18 4.09 -4.10
N ARG A 9 2.94 2.98 -4.11
CA ARG A 9 3.57 2.48 -2.88
C ARG A 9 4.58 3.49 -2.33
N ARG A 10 5.42 4.09 -3.21
CA ARG A 10 6.44 5.08 -2.81
C ARG A 10 5.83 6.36 -2.23
N GLY A 11 4.79 6.93 -2.84
CA GLY A 11 4.13 8.11 -2.28
C GLY A 11 3.38 7.83 -0.98
N LYS A 12 2.84 6.61 -0.80
CA LYS A 12 2.28 6.18 0.48
C LYS A 12 3.34 6.01 1.58
N ILE A 13 4.53 5.50 1.24
CA ILE A 13 5.68 5.45 2.17
C ILE A 13 6.08 6.86 2.60
N TRP A 14 6.28 7.76 1.65
CA TRP A 14 6.73 9.13 1.94
C TRP A 14 5.73 9.91 2.81
N ARG A 15 4.43 9.74 2.57
CA ARG A 15 3.37 10.38 3.37
C ARG A 15 3.01 9.63 4.65
N GLY A 16 3.58 8.45 4.91
CA GLY A 16 3.22 7.61 6.05
C GLY A 16 1.81 6.99 6.00
N THR A 17 1.11 7.02 4.86
CA THR A 17 -0.28 6.54 4.73
C THR A 17 -0.35 5.08 4.26
N ASN A 18 -1.51 4.43 4.46
CA ASN A 18 -1.76 3.05 4.04
C ASN A 18 -2.81 2.98 2.91
N GLY A 19 -2.92 1.83 2.24
CA GLY A 19 -4.01 1.53 1.30
C GLY A 19 -3.68 0.34 0.41
N LYS A 20 -4.44 0.11 -0.68
CA LYS A 20 -4.28 -1.09 -1.53
C LYS A 20 -2.83 -1.42 -1.92
N LYS A 21 -2.03 -0.41 -2.30
CA LYS A 21 -0.61 -0.57 -2.68
C LYS A 21 0.40 -0.56 -1.51
N ARG A 22 0.01 -0.15 -0.30
CA ARG A 22 0.80 -0.19 0.94
C ARG A 22 -0.12 -0.61 2.11
N PRO A 23 -0.53 -1.89 2.18
CA PRO A 23 -1.41 -2.37 3.24
C PRO A 23 -0.64 -2.49 4.56
N LYS A 24 -1.30 -2.19 5.70
CA LYS A 24 -0.68 -2.24 7.04
C LYS A 24 -0.39 -3.68 7.49
N LYS A 25 -1.32 -4.59 7.20
CA LYS A 25 -1.16 -6.03 7.40
C LYS A 25 -0.93 -6.65 6.02
N LYS A 26 -0.01 -7.60 5.91
CA LYS A 26 0.02 -8.47 4.72
C LYS A 26 -1.38 -9.07 4.63
N LYS A 27 -2.08 -8.89 3.52
CA LYS A 27 -3.27 -9.70 3.24
C LYS A 27 -2.74 -11.13 3.22
N THR A 28 -2.93 -11.86 4.32
CA THR A 28 -3.00 -13.31 4.24
C THR A 28 -4.07 -13.54 3.18
N LYS A 29 -3.67 -14.11 2.04
CA LYS A 29 -4.65 -14.63 1.11
C LYS A 29 -5.37 -15.69 1.94
N SER A 30 -6.50 -15.33 2.54
CA SER A 30 -7.45 -16.31 3.04
C SER A 30 -7.76 -17.14 1.81
N SER A 31 -7.20 -18.34 1.79
CA SER A 31 -7.48 -19.40 0.85
C SER A 31 -8.99 -19.49 0.70
N THR A 32 -9.51 -18.96 -0.39
CA THR A 32 -10.86 -19.30 -0.84
C THR A 32 -10.74 -20.71 -1.41
N GLY A 33 -11.42 -21.66 -0.76
CA GLY A 33 -11.66 -22.98 -1.30
C GLY A 33 -12.54 -22.94 -2.54
#